data_AF-A0A354CXZ2-F1
#
_entry.id   AF-A0A354CXZ2-F1
#
_cell.length_a   1.000
_cell.length_b   1.000
_cell.length_c   1.000
_cell.angle_alpha   90.00
_cell.angle_beta   90.00
_cell.angle_gamma   90.00
#
_symmetry.space_group_name_H-M   'P 1'
#
loop_
_entity.id
_entity.type
_entity.pdbx_description
1 polymer ?
#
loop_
_entity_poly.entity_id
_entity_poly.type
_entity_poly.pdbx_seq_one_letter_code
_entity_poly.pdbx_strand_id
1 'polypeptide(L)'
;RVELLASHQSEADEPDAYEQLLGDALRGETFRFAREDYVYEAWRIVDPVLKAPLPLFPYEPGSWGPREAEALVAPERWHDPAPAPVPPGTP
;
A
#
# COMPACT_ATOMS: atom_id res chain seq x y z
N ARG A 1 10.04 -13.95 13.67
CA ARG A 1 10.31 -12.63 13.07
C ARG A 1 9.57 -12.62 11.75
N VAL A 2 8.55 -11.78 11.58
CA VAL A 2 7.72 -11.73 10.37
C VAL A 2 8.04 -10.41 9.69
N GLU A 3 8.52 -10.46 8.46
CA GLU A 3 8.74 -9.30 7.59
C GLU A 3 7.56 -9.25 6.62
N LEU A 4 6.92 -8.08 6.43
CA LEU A 4 5.92 -7.91 5.39
C LEU A 4 6.64 -7.87 4.03
N LEU A 5 6.80 -9.04 3.43
CA LEU A 5 7.11 -9.18 2.02
C LEU A 5 5.78 -9.21 1.26
N ALA A 6 5.31 -8.03 0.83
CA ALA A 6 4.22 -7.95 -0.14
C ALA A 6 4.80 -8.26 -1.54
N SER A 7 5.07 -9.53 -1.81
CA SER A 7 5.30 -10.01 -3.17
C SER A 7 3.94 -10.33 -3.79
N HIS A 8 3.58 -9.60 -4.84
CA HIS A 8 2.51 -10.03 -5.73
C HIS A 8 3.04 -11.26 -6.48
N GLN A 9 2.72 -12.45 -5.97
CA GLN A 9 2.88 -13.67 -6.74
C GLN A 9 1.74 -13.69 -7.74
N SER A 10 1.97 -13.16 -8.94
CA SER A 10 1.08 -13.45 -10.06
C SER A 10 1.12 -14.96 -10.25
N GLU A 11 0.01 -15.65 -10.00
CA GLU A 11 -0.18 -17.01 -10.51
C GLU A 11 0.08 -16.97 -12.02
N ALA A 12 0.58 -18.05 -12.62
CA ALA A 12 1.02 -18.03 -14.02
C ALA A 12 -0.10 -17.61 -15.02
N ASP A 13 -1.35 -17.64 -14.58
CA ASP A 13 -2.55 -17.24 -15.35
C ASP A 13 -3.16 -15.89 -14.92
N GLU A 14 -2.61 -15.17 -13.92
CA GLU A 14 -3.08 -13.83 -13.56
C GLU A 14 -2.36 -12.76 -14.40
N PRO A 15 -3.11 -11.91 -15.13
CA PRO A 15 -2.49 -10.85 -15.93
C PRO A 15 -1.75 -9.87 -15.02
N ASP A 16 -0.52 -9.50 -15.37
CA ASP A 16 0.27 -8.53 -14.62
C ASP A 16 -0.47 -7.18 -14.55
N ALA A 17 -0.15 -6.36 -13.54
CA ALA A 17 -0.76 -5.05 -13.33
C ALA A 17 -0.72 -4.18 -14.60
N TYR A 18 0.38 -4.20 -15.36
CA TYR A 18 0.48 -3.45 -16.61
C TYR A 18 -0.36 -4.06 -17.74
N GLU A 19 -0.43 -5.39 -17.83
CA GLU A 19 -1.26 -6.07 -18.82
C GLU A 19 -2.74 -5.73 -18.63
N GLN A 20 -3.20 -5.73 -17.37
CA GLN A 20 -4.56 -5.33 -17.02
C GLN A 20 -4.85 -3.87 -17.41
N LEU A 21 -3.97 -2.94 -17.04
CA LEU A 21 -4.13 -1.51 -17.33
C LEU A 21 -4.15 -1.21 -18.82
N LEU A 22 -3.25 -1.82 -19.59
CA LEU A 22 -3.20 -1.65 -21.04
C LEU A 22 -4.43 -2.26 -21.71
N GLY A 23 -4.86 -3.44 -21.25
CA GLY A 23 -6.09 -4.07 -21.74
C GLY A 23 -7.32 -3.19 -21.52
N ASP A 24 -7.46 -2.59 -20.35
CA ASP A 24 -8.56 -1.66 -20.06
C ASP A 24 -8.54 -0.43 -20.94
N ALA A 25 -7.36 0.19 -21.11
CA ALA A 25 -7.20 1.35 -21.98
C ALA A 25 -7.62 1.06 -23.43
N LEU A 26 -7.25 -0.12 -23.96
CA LEU A 26 -7.64 -0.56 -25.30
C LEU A 26 -9.15 -0.83 -25.43
N ARG A 27 -9.82 -1.25 -24.36
CA ARG A 27 -11.27 -1.48 -24.33
C ARG A 27 -12.09 -0.23 -23.99
N GLY A 28 -11.43 0.87 -23.60
CA GLY A 28 -12.09 2.09 -23.13
C GLY A 28 -12.65 1.98 -21.72
N GLU A 29 -12.20 0.99 -20.94
CA GLU A 29 -12.60 0.79 -19.54
C GLU A 29 -11.80 1.73 -18.64
N THR A 30 -12.48 2.57 -17.87
CA THR A 30 -11.83 3.67 -17.13
C THR A 30 -11.75 3.46 -15.62
N PHE A 31 -12.32 2.36 -15.09
CA PHE A 31 -12.48 2.17 -13.65
C PHE A 31 -11.17 2.02 -12.86
N ARG A 32 -10.07 1.58 -13.50
CA ARG A 32 -8.73 1.49 -12.88
C ARG A 32 -7.93 2.79 -12.99
N PHE A 33 -8.45 3.81 -13.68
CA PHE A 33 -7.79 5.10 -13.85
C PHE A 33 -8.38 6.12 -12.89
N ALA A 34 -7.52 6.85 -12.19
CA ALA A 34 -7.94 7.95 -11.35
C ALA A 34 -8.54 9.06 -12.23
N ARG A 35 -9.71 9.58 -11.84
CA ARG A 35 -10.32 10.73 -12.48
C ARG A 35 -9.58 12.02 -12.12
N GLU A 36 -9.58 12.99 -13.02
CA GLU A 36 -8.87 14.26 -12.85
C GLU A 36 -9.27 14.99 -11.56
N ASP A 37 -10.56 15.07 -11.25
CA ASP A 37 -11.08 15.71 -10.03
C ASP A 37 -10.55 15.02 -8.76
N TYR A 38 -10.49 13.69 -8.75
CA TYR A 38 -9.90 12.94 -7.64
C TYR A 38 -8.41 13.18 -7.48
N VAL A 39 -7.68 13.32 -8.59
CA VAL A 39 -6.25 13.64 -8.56
C VAL A 39 -6.01 15.03 -7.97
N TYR A 40 -6.80 16.04 -8.37
CA TYR A 40 -6.69 17.39 -7.79
C TYR A 40 -7.00 17.40 -6.29
N GLU A 41 -8.04 16.70 -5.85
CA GLU A 41 -8.38 16.62 -4.43
C GLU A 41 -7.31 15.86 -3.63
N ALA A 42 -6.78 14.76 -4.16
CA ALA A 42 -5.67 14.04 -3.53
C ALA A 42 -4.46 14.97 -3.34
N TRP A 43 -4.08 15.74 -4.37
CA TRP A 43 -3.00 16.73 -4.27
C TRP A 43 -3.30 17.82 -3.25
N ARG A 44 -4.52 18.37 -3.24
CA ARG A 44 -4.94 19.39 -2.26
C ARG A 44 -4.83 18.87 -0.83
N ILE A 45 -5.11 17.59 -0.59
CA ILE A 45 -5.03 16.95 0.73
C ILE A 45 -3.58 16.76 1.19
N VAL A 46 -2.67 16.31 0.31
CA VAL A 46 -1.27 16.01 0.69
C VAL A 46 -0.36 17.24 0.70
N ASP A 47 -0.67 18.28 -0.07
CA ASP A 47 0.17 19.47 -0.25
C ASP A 47 0.59 20.17 1.06
N PRO A 48 -0.28 20.34 2.07
CA PRO A 48 0.13 20.92 3.36
C PRO A 48 1.20 20.10 4.09
N VAL A 49 1.12 18.76 4.00
CA VAL A 49 2.09 17.86 4.65
C VAL A 49 3.44 17.94 3.97
N LEU A 50 3.47 18.07 2.64
CA LEU A 50 4.70 18.22 1.85
C LEU A 50 5.43 19.54 2.13
N LYS A 51 4.69 20.59 2.50
CA LYS A 51 5.23 21.94 2.78
C LYS A 51 5.57 22.17 4.25
N ALA A 52 5.08 21.33 5.15
CA ALA A 52 5.31 21.49 6.58
C ALA A 52 6.75 21.09 6.95
N PRO A 53 7.47 21.90 7.77
CA PRO A 53 8.75 21.50 8.32
C PRO A 53 8.52 20.51 9.47
N LEU A 54 8.35 19.23 9.13
CA LEU A 54 8.08 18.15 10.08
C LEU A 54 9.39 17.51 10.57
N PRO A 55 9.46 17.09 11.85
CA PRO A 55 10.61 16.33 12.35
C PRO A 55 10.75 14.99 11.63
N LEU A 56 12.00 14.59 11.38
CA LEU A 56 12.33 13.28 10.82
C LEU A 56 12.62 12.30 11.96
N PHE A 57 11.98 11.14 11.91
CA PHE A 57 12.16 10.07 12.90
C PHE A 57 12.89 8.88 12.25
N PRO A 58 14.09 8.52 12.72
CA PRO A 58 14.81 7.35 12.21
C PRO A 58 14.14 6.06 12.70
N TYR A 59 14.32 4.99 11.93
CA TYR A 59 13.89 3.66 12.30
C TYR A 59 14.89 2.62 11.77
N GLU A 60 15.03 1.51 12.49
CA GLU A 60 15.95 0.44 12.10
C GLU A 60 15.41 -0.34 10.90
N PRO A 61 16.27 -0.74 9.93
CA PRO A 61 15.86 -1.63 8.85
C PRO A 61 15.20 -2.92 9.37
N GLY A 62 14.05 -3.28 8.78
CA GLY A 62 13.26 -4.44 9.21
C GLY A 62 12.39 -4.22 10.45
N SER A 63 12.31 -2.98 10.97
CA SER A 63 11.27 -2.58 11.93
C SER A 63 10.00 -2.10 11.22
N TRP A 64 8.91 -1.95 11.98
CA TRP A 64 7.62 -1.41 11.49
C TRP A 64 7.61 0.11 11.30
N GLY A 65 8.73 0.79 11.57
CA GLY A 65 8.84 2.24 11.54
C GLY A 65 9.19 2.85 12.91
N PRO A 66 9.16 4.19 13.02
CA PRO A 66 9.49 4.90 14.25
C PRO A 66 8.43 4.69 15.34
N ARG A 67 8.83 4.76 16.62
CA ARG A 67 7.92 4.54 17.77
C ARG A 67 6.79 5.59 17.80
N GLU A 68 7.06 6.78 17.29
CA GLU A 68 6.11 7.88 17.17
C GLU A 68 4.87 7.51 16.31
N ALA A 69 4.99 6.53 15.41
CA ALA A 69 3.86 6.03 14.64
C ALA A 69 2.80 5.29 15.49
N GLU A 70 3.18 4.75 16.65
CA GLU A 70 2.23 4.13 17.59
C GLU A 70 1.28 5.17 18.19
N ALA A 71 1.74 6.40 18.36
CA ALA A 71 0.93 7.49 18.90
C ALA A 71 -0.20 7.92 17.94
N LEU A 72 -0.08 7.64 16.64
CA LEU A 72 -1.08 8.00 15.63
C LEU A 72 -2.40 7.24 15.77
N VAL A 73 -2.33 6.02 16.30
CA VAL A 73 -3.48 5.11 16.41
C VAL A 73 -3.93 4.88 17.85
N ALA A 74 -3.23 5.43 18.83
CA ALA A 74 -3.57 5.28 20.25
C ALA A 74 -5.01 5.76 20.55
N PRO A 75 -5.77 5.03 21.40
CA PRO A 75 -5.34 3.90 22.25
C PRO A 75 -5.30 2.54 21.53
N GLU A 76 -5.70 2.49 20.26
CA GLU A 76 -5.61 1.29 19.44
C GLU A 76 -4.16 1.01 19.00
N ARG A 77 -3.95 -0.10 18.29
CA ARG A 77 -2.65 -0.49 17.75
C ARG A 77 -2.74 -0.84 16.28
N TRP A 78 -1.62 -0.69 15.58
CA TRP A 78 -1.45 -1.28 14.26
C TRP A 78 -1.58 -2.80 14.32
N HIS A 79 -2.28 -3.39 13.35
CA HIS A 79 -2.41 -4.85 13.23
C HIS A 79 -1.25 -5.41 12.39
N ASP A 80 -0.66 -6.52 12.85
CA ASP A 80 0.35 -7.25 12.09
C ASP A 80 -0.34 -8.00 10.92
N PRO A 81 -0.04 -7.67 9.65
CA PRO A 81 -0.50 -8.36 8.46
C PRO A 81 0.27 -9.68 8.28
N ALA A 82 0.18 -10.57 9.26
CA ALA A 82 0.69 -11.92 9.09
C ALA A 82 -0.05 -12.59 7.92
N PRO A 83 0.64 -13.36 7.06
CA PRO A 83 -0.04 -14.14 6.04
C PRO A 83 -1.04 -15.09 6.71
N ALA A 84 -2.20 -15.29 6.08
CA ALA A 84 -3.19 -16.24 6.57
C ALA A 84 -2.51 -17.62 6.80
N PRO A 85 -2.84 -18.35 7.88
CA PRO A 85 -2.24 -19.65 8.12
C PRO A 85 -2.49 -20.56 6.92
N VAL A 86 -1.41 -21.08 6.33
CA VAL A 86 -1.50 -22.09 5.27
C VAL A 86 -2.26 -23.29 5.85
N PRO A 87 -3.40 -23.71 5.28
CA PRO A 87 -4.13 -24.86 5.79
C PRO A 87 -3.26 -26.12 5.66
N PRO A 88 -3.21 -26.99 6.69
CA PRO A 88 -2.42 -28.21 6.62
C PRO A 88 -2.96 -29.13 5.51
N GLY A 89 -2.13 -29.41 4.50
CA GLY A 89 -2.45 -30.39 3.45
C GLY A 89 -2.49 -29.87 2.01
N THR A 90 -1.95 -28.69 1.71
CA THR A 90 -1.60 -28.34 0.32
C THR A 90 -0.20 -28.90 0.01
N PRO A 91 -0.01 -29.65 -1.10
CA PRO A 91 1.30 -30.17 -1.50
C PRO A 91 2.29 -29.06 -1.88
#